data_AF-A0A661XIF0-F1
#
_entry.id   AF-A0A661XIF0-F1
#
_cell.length_a   1.000
_cell.length_b   1.000
_cell.length_c   1.000
_cell.angle_alpha   90.00
_cell.angle_beta   90.00
_cell.angle_gamma   90.00
#
_symmetry.space_group_name_H-M   'P 1'
#
loop_
_entity.id
_entity.type
_entity.pdbx_description
1 polymer ?
#
loop_
_entity_poly.entity_id
_entity_poly.type
_entity_poly.pdbx_seq_one_letter_code
_entity_poly.pdbx_strand_id
1 'polypeptide(L)'
;MRIISLLIFSISLILSSCDRDLPTTITGRLTNIQDTTISIIISADPITRINPIGYKDVFKINRDGTFSIPIKMEYPSTVTLMSENFNFYAGIVLTQGGEISLSADCDDVKETLEFRGINSSLNAFNLKLQTFYNEAADEIRQHKDSYLLFKNGLDSLQSISIMMLEEFNRSEKLSKKEILWLKSVINYRKFASLSYRAFDLNAHPGDSAFQFFQTLNLNDQEAIEVSYSYNEAILLYIIHEVNAKGIVHSSFNDNTEYYKTFFLTINEKLTGKVKDVILTKMISELLNNNDGFAAEYYERYLVDCKSPEMIVKTSGLYADYLETINQPLNENVNLISTDQKRPMEVLSQFENKVVYLDFWASWCSPCLKGISYTKELAEHYKNSQLVVLYIGNSDQEANLINAIKKHNIEGNHVILNEEETKIWRKEFDIGSIPTYVIIDKTGKVHDVNAPHPKTDKAYHLIDSLLSERN
;
A
#
# COMPACT_ATOMS: atom_id res chain seq x y z
N MET A 1 -20.18 0.45 78.97
CA MET A 1 -19.69 -0.57 78.01
C MET A 1 -20.54 -0.49 76.76
N ARG A 2 -19.98 0.05 75.67
CA ARG A 2 -20.63 0.26 74.38
C ARG A 2 -20.64 -1.04 73.59
N ILE A 3 -21.80 -1.44 73.07
CA ILE A 3 -21.94 -2.47 72.04
C ILE A 3 -21.91 -1.73 70.70
N ILE A 4 -20.82 -1.87 69.95
CA ILE A 4 -20.69 -1.37 68.58
C ILE A 4 -20.72 -2.60 67.68
N SER A 5 -21.78 -2.72 66.89
CA SER A 5 -21.91 -3.71 65.81
C SER A 5 -20.92 -3.36 64.70
N LEU A 6 -19.87 -4.17 64.53
CA LEU A 6 -18.94 -4.10 63.41
C LEU A 6 -19.47 -5.00 62.28
N LEU A 7 -20.06 -4.38 61.26
CA LEU A 7 -20.25 -4.97 59.94
C LEU A 7 -18.87 -5.20 59.31
N ILE A 8 -18.50 -6.46 59.11
CA ILE A 8 -17.34 -6.85 58.30
C ILE A 8 -17.81 -6.79 56.84
N PHE A 9 -17.52 -5.69 56.16
CA PHE A 9 -17.53 -5.63 54.71
C PHE A 9 -16.24 -6.31 54.21
N SER A 10 -16.36 -7.51 53.67
CA SER A 10 -15.32 -8.13 52.86
C SER A 10 -15.19 -7.36 51.55
N ILE A 11 -14.25 -6.42 51.50
CA ILE A 11 -13.78 -5.84 50.24
C ILE A 11 -13.01 -6.95 49.53
N SER A 12 -13.72 -7.71 48.68
CA SER A 12 -13.08 -8.46 47.60
C SER A 12 -12.50 -7.41 46.65
N LEU A 13 -11.18 -7.20 46.73
CA LEU A 13 -10.46 -6.52 45.65
C LEU A 13 -10.63 -7.37 44.39
N ILE A 14 -11.60 -7.00 43.58
CA ILE A 14 -11.60 -7.34 42.16
C ILE A 14 -10.42 -6.55 41.60
N LEU A 15 -9.25 -7.18 41.55
CA LEU A 15 -8.19 -6.79 40.63
C LEU A 15 -8.74 -7.03 39.22
N SER A 16 -9.49 -6.06 38.71
CA SER A 16 -9.58 -5.86 37.28
C SER A 16 -8.14 -5.67 36.81
N SER A 17 -7.57 -6.67 36.12
CA SER A 17 -6.37 -6.45 35.34
C SER A 17 -6.75 -5.49 34.23
N CYS A 18 -6.67 -4.19 34.52
CA CYS A 18 -6.43 -3.23 33.47
C CYS A 18 -5.07 -3.60 32.89
N ASP A 19 -5.05 -4.36 31.80
CA ASP A 19 -3.95 -4.32 30.84
C ASP A 19 -3.81 -2.85 30.45
N ARG A 20 -2.89 -2.14 31.11
CA ARG A 20 -2.48 -0.83 30.64
C ARG A 20 -1.59 -1.10 29.45
N ASP A 21 -2.05 -0.73 28.26
CA ASP A 21 -1.23 -0.62 27.06
C ASP A 21 0.05 0.18 27.39
N LEU A 22 1.15 -0.52 27.71
CA LEU A 22 2.43 0.13 27.89
C LEU A 22 2.92 0.56 26.50
N PRO A 23 3.17 1.86 26.27
CA PRO A 23 3.65 2.32 24.97
C PRO A 23 4.98 1.63 24.64
N THR A 24 5.11 1.13 23.42
CA THR A 24 6.36 0.54 22.95
C THR A 24 7.24 1.67 22.44
N THR A 25 8.49 1.76 22.89
CA THR A 25 9.41 2.78 22.39
C THR A 25 10.52 2.11 21.61
N ILE A 26 10.76 2.58 20.38
CA ILE A 26 11.96 2.24 19.63
C ILE A 26 12.99 3.33 19.88
N THR A 27 14.11 2.96 20.48
CA THR A 27 15.28 3.83 20.64
C THR A 27 16.43 3.34 19.77
N GLY A 28 17.44 4.16 19.58
CA GLY A 28 18.64 3.67 18.95
C GLY A 28 19.71 4.71 18.71
N ARG A 29 20.82 4.25 18.13
CA ARG A 29 21.95 5.08 17.71
C ARG A 29 22.49 4.62 16.36
N LEU A 30 22.49 5.53 15.39
CA LEU A 30 23.03 5.31 14.06
C LEU A 30 24.35 6.07 13.90
N THR A 31 25.39 5.39 13.41
CA THR A 31 26.65 6.05 13.03
C THR A 31 26.71 6.24 11.52
N ASN A 32 27.45 7.25 11.05
CA ASN A 32 27.60 7.61 9.63
C ASN A 32 26.31 7.99 8.87
N ILE A 33 25.19 8.16 9.59
CA ILE A 33 23.95 8.66 9.01
C ILE A 33 24.11 10.12 8.53
N GLN A 34 23.75 10.39 7.28
CA GLN A 34 23.77 11.73 6.69
C GLN A 34 22.43 12.45 6.85
N ASP A 35 21.35 11.68 7.02
CA ASP A 35 20.00 12.19 7.15
C ASP A 35 19.75 12.70 8.59
N THR A 36 18.94 13.75 8.69
CA THR A 36 18.55 14.33 10.00
C THR A 36 17.23 13.77 10.52
N THR A 37 16.64 12.86 9.75
CA THR A 37 15.33 12.28 10.00
C THR A 37 15.34 10.78 9.73
N ILE A 38 14.45 10.09 10.42
CA ILE A 38 14.13 8.70 10.19
C ILE A 38 12.64 8.59 9.97
N SER A 39 12.28 7.95 8.87
CA SER A 39 10.90 7.63 8.53
C SER A 39 10.53 6.27 9.08
N ILE A 40 9.29 6.17 9.52
CA ILE A 40 8.68 4.94 9.97
C ILE A 40 7.57 4.60 9.01
N ILE A 41 7.64 3.38 8.51
CA ILE A 41 6.54 2.73 7.82
C ILE A 41 6.04 1.62 8.71
N ILE A 42 4.91 1.87 9.36
CA ILE A 42 4.12 0.81 9.96
C ILE A 42 3.38 0.17 8.79
N SER A 43 3.54 -1.14 8.58
CA SER A 43 2.69 -1.84 7.61
C SER A 43 1.24 -1.53 7.98
N ALA A 44 0.42 -1.09 7.01
CA ALA A 44 -1.00 -0.86 7.21
C ALA A 44 -1.61 -2.00 8.04
N ASP A 45 -2.59 -1.69 8.91
CA ASP A 45 -3.19 -2.68 9.82
C ASP A 45 -3.34 -4.01 9.06
N PRO A 46 -2.67 -5.09 9.49
CA PRO A 46 -2.63 -6.33 8.71
C PRO A 46 -4.03 -6.92 8.50
N ILE A 47 -5.01 -6.47 9.29
CA ILE A 47 -6.40 -6.88 9.25
C ILE A 47 -7.22 -5.92 8.37
N THR A 48 -7.08 -4.59 8.49
CA THR A 48 -7.95 -3.65 7.75
C THR A 48 -7.30 -2.92 6.58
N ARG A 49 -5.97 -2.98 6.45
CA ARG A 49 -5.13 -2.13 5.59
C ARG A 49 -5.36 -0.63 5.79
N ILE A 50 -5.99 -0.23 6.89
CA ILE A 50 -6.12 1.17 7.29
C ILE A 50 -4.81 1.55 7.99
N ASN A 51 -4.17 2.62 7.52
CA ASN A 51 -3.02 3.17 8.23
C ASN A 51 -3.50 3.74 9.57
N PRO A 52 -2.77 3.52 10.68
CA PRO A 52 -3.13 4.15 11.95
C PRO A 52 -3.17 5.68 11.78
N ILE A 53 -4.35 6.27 11.96
CA ILE A 53 -4.57 7.72 11.81
C ILE A 53 -3.80 8.49 12.89
N GLY A 54 -3.15 9.59 12.51
CA GLY A 54 -2.50 10.51 13.44
C GLY A 54 -1.12 10.07 13.93
N TYR A 55 -0.53 9.02 13.34
CA TYR A 55 0.86 8.68 13.59
C TYR A 55 1.80 9.62 12.84
N LYS A 56 2.89 10.03 13.49
CA LYS A 56 3.92 10.84 12.85
C LYS A 56 4.86 9.89 12.12
N ASP A 57 4.92 9.95 10.80
CA ASP A 57 5.76 9.01 10.03
C ASP A 57 7.24 9.41 10.02
N VAL A 58 7.59 10.63 10.44
CA VAL A 58 8.98 11.14 10.37
C VAL A 58 9.45 11.69 11.72
N PHE A 59 10.55 11.15 12.22
CA PHE A 59 11.16 11.53 13.49
C PHE A 59 12.54 12.15 13.27
N LYS A 60 12.95 13.05 14.17
CA LYS A 60 14.27 13.68 14.09
C LYS A 60 15.31 12.74 14.70
N ILE A 61 16.48 12.72 14.08
CA ILE A 61 17.69 12.11 14.63
C ILE A 61 18.49 13.23 15.31
N ASN A 62 18.99 12.97 16.52
CA ASN A 62 19.88 13.88 17.21
C ASN A 62 21.23 13.95 16.51
N ARG A 63 22.00 15.03 16.75
CA ARG A 63 23.31 15.24 16.12
C ARG A 63 24.34 14.13 16.43
N ASP A 64 24.15 13.39 17.52
CA ASP A 64 25.01 12.27 17.92
C ASP A 64 24.54 10.91 17.35
N GLY A 65 23.55 10.93 16.45
CA GLY A 65 22.97 9.76 15.81
C GLY A 65 21.86 9.08 16.62
N THR A 66 21.53 9.59 17.81
CA THR A 66 20.51 8.97 18.67
C THR A 66 19.09 9.34 18.26
N PHE A 67 18.13 8.45 18.49
CA PHE A 67 16.71 8.70 18.23
C PHE A 67 15.82 7.98 19.24
N SER A 68 14.57 8.44 19.37
CA SER A 68 13.54 7.84 20.24
C SER A 68 12.16 8.03 19.62
N ILE A 69 11.43 6.94 19.49
CA ILE A 69 10.19 6.88 18.72
C ILE A 69 9.12 6.15 19.53
N PRO A 70 8.09 6.85 20.02
CA PRO A 70 6.96 6.23 20.70
C PRO A 70 6.00 5.60 19.69
N ILE A 71 5.64 4.33 19.90
CA ILE A 71 4.74 3.56 19.05
C ILE A 71 3.61 2.98 19.89
N LYS A 72 2.37 3.13 19.39
CA LYS A 72 1.18 2.48 19.94
C LYS A 72 0.71 1.42 18.96
N MET A 73 0.63 0.16 19.41
CA MET A 73 0.23 -0.97 18.57
C MET A 73 -0.63 -1.96 19.33
N GLU A 74 -1.63 -2.50 18.64
CA GLU A 74 -2.59 -3.47 19.19
C GLU A 74 -2.22 -4.94 18.88
N TYR A 75 -1.34 -5.18 17.90
CA TYR A 75 -0.95 -6.53 17.46
C TYR A 75 0.55 -6.60 17.15
N PRO A 76 1.16 -7.81 17.24
CA PRO A 76 2.48 -8.01 16.70
C PRO A 76 2.57 -7.57 15.25
N SER A 77 3.51 -6.67 14.91
CA SER A 77 3.76 -6.28 13.52
C SER A 77 5.22 -5.96 13.27
N THR A 78 5.57 -5.91 11.98
CA THR A 78 6.86 -5.41 11.53
C THR A 78 6.74 -3.92 11.20
N VAL A 79 7.58 -3.12 11.83
CA VAL A 79 7.77 -1.71 11.53
C VAL A 79 9.05 -1.57 10.74
N THR A 80 8.99 -0.84 9.63
CA THR A 80 10.19 -0.50 8.86
C THR A 80 10.67 0.88 9.27
N LEU A 81 11.93 0.98 9.66
CA LEU A 81 12.63 2.25 9.77
C LEU A 81 13.45 2.47 8.50
N MET A 82 13.41 3.68 7.96
CA MET A 82 14.26 4.07 6.84
C MET A 82 14.70 5.51 6.94
N SER A 83 15.90 5.82 6.44
CA SER A 83 16.32 7.20 6.27
C SER A 83 15.82 7.76 4.92
N GLU A 84 15.80 9.08 4.76
CA GLU A 84 15.27 9.75 3.57
C GLU A 84 16.03 9.37 2.29
N ASN A 85 17.36 9.28 2.37
CA ASN A 85 18.22 8.85 1.27
C ASN A 85 18.45 7.34 1.23
N PHE A 86 17.72 6.56 2.04
CA PHE A 86 17.81 5.09 2.15
C PHE A 86 19.20 4.55 2.55
N ASN A 87 20.06 5.37 3.15
CA ASN A 87 21.32 4.92 3.77
C ASN A 87 21.09 4.03 5.00
N PHE A 88 19.90 4.08 5.58
CA PHE A 88 19.48 3.15 6.63
C PHE A 88 18.15 2.52 6.28
N TYR A 89 18.05 1.21 6.51
CA TYR A 89 16.82 0.42 6.39
C TYR A 89 16.84 -0.72 7.41
N ALA A 90 15.84 -0.80 8.28
CA ALA A 90 15.70 -1.89 9.23
C ALA A 90 14.24 -2.28 9.46
N GLY A 91 13.93 -3.56 9.33
CA GLY A 91 12.64 -4.13 9.74
C GLY A 91 12.69 -4.58 11.20
N ILE A 92 11.71 -4.15 11.99
CA ILE A 92 11.66 -4.36 13.45
C ILE A 92 10.32 -5.01 13.81
N VAL A 93 10.38 -6.15 14.46
CA VAL A 93 9.23 -6.85 15.02
C VAL A 93 8.89 -6.28 16.40
N LEU A 94 7.64 -5.86 16.58
CA LEU A 94 7.11 -5.38 17.86
C LEU A 94 5.96 -6.28 18.28
N THR A 95 5.98 -6.89 19.47
CA THR A 95 4.97 -7.88 19.94
C THR A 95 4.07 -7.42 21.09
N GLN A 96 4.18 -6.14 21.50
CA GLN A 96 3.56 -5.41 22.62
C GLN A 96 4.46 -5.29 23.86
N GLY A 97 4.55 -4.06 24.37
CA GLY A 97 5.16 -3.72 25.66
C GLY A 97 6.70 -3.72 25.64
N GLY A 98 7.29 -2.68 26.23
CA GLY A 98 8.74 -2.60 26.46
C GLY A 98 9.50 -1.63 25.57
N GLU A 99 10.80 -1.57 25.79
CA GLU A 99 11.75 -0.76 25.02
C GLU A 99 12.63 -1.69 24.17
N ILE A 100 12.63 -1.46 22.87
CA ILE A 100 13.60 -2.04 21.95
C ILE A 100 14.56 -0.94 21.51
N SER A 101 15.85 -1.22 21.64
CA SER A 101 16.91 -0.32 21.18
C SER A 101 17.67 -0.97 20.05
N LEU A 102 18.10 -0.20 19.05
CA LEU A 102 18.97 -0.70 17.98
C LEU A 102 20.20 0.17 17.77
N SER A 103 21.24 -0.44 17.21
CA SER A 103 22.41 0.28 16.72
C SER A 103 22.86 -0.28 15.38
N ALA A 104 23.33 0.60 14.50
CA ALA A 104 23.92 0.22 13.22
C ALA A 104 24.90 1.30 12.73
N ASP A 105 25.88 0.87 11.95
CA ASP A 105 26.64 1.74 11.05
C ASP A 105 25.89 1.85 9.73
N CYS A 106 25.52 3.07 9.34
CA CYS A 106 24.79 3.30 8.09
C CYS A 106 25.62 3.04 6.83
N ASP A 107 26.95 2.93 6.93
CA ASP A 107 27.79 2.51 5.81
C ASP A 107 27.76 0.98 5.62
N ASP A 108 27.40 0.21 6.66
CA ASP A 108 27.31 -1.26 6.63
C ASP A 108 26.20 -1.80 7.55
N VAL A 109 24.94 -1.47 7.23
CA VAL A 109 23.80 -1.83 8.07
C VAL A 109 23.63 -3.35 8.18
N LYS A 110 23.95 -4.10 7.12
CA LYS A 110 23.72 -5.56 7.06
C LYS A 110 24.53 -6.29 8.13
N GLU A 111 25.79 -5.91 8.33
CA GLU A 111 26.69 -6.59 9.25
C GLU A 111 26.68 -5.99 10.67
N THR A 112 26.21 -4.75 10.84
CA THR A 112 26.32 -4.01 12.11
C THR A 112 25.00 -3.83 12.87
N LEU A 113 23.85 -4.18 12.27
CA LEU A 113 22.55 -4.00 12.92
C LEU A 113 22.40 -4.93 14.14
N GLU A 114 22.36 -4.33 15.32
CA GLU A 114 22.15 -5.01 16.60
C GLU A 114 20.84 -4.56 17.25
N PHE A 115 20.17 -5.49 17.95
CA PHE A 115 18.99 -5.22 18.76
C PHE A 115 19.28 -5.45 20.25
N ARG A 116 18.74 -4.60 21.11
CA ARG A 116 18.85 -4.67 22.58
C ARG A 116 17.49 -4.38 23.22
N GLY A 117 17.33 -4.78 24.48
CA GLY A 117 16.10 -4.60 25.22
C GLY A 117 15.08 -5.71 24.98
N ILE A 118 13.80 -5.41 25.24
CA ILE A 118 12.70 -6.35 25.13
C ILE A 118 12.48 -6.67 23.64
N ASN A 119 12.29 -7.95 23.32
CA ASN A 119 12.16 -8.49 21.95
C ASN A 119 13.43 -8.47 21.08
N SER A 120 14.62 -8.18 21.66
CA SER A 120 15.89 -8.21 20.93
C SER A 120 16.19 -9.58 20.30
N SER A 121 16.05 -10.68 21.05
CA SER A 121 16.25 -12.03 20.52
C SER A 121 15.28 -12.36 19.37
N LEU A 122 14.01 -11.97 19.50
CA LEU A 122 13.00 -12.17 18.46
C LEU A 122 13.35 -11.40 17.19
N ASN A 123 13.81 -10.16 17.32
CA ASN A 123 14.24 -9.33 16.20
C ASN A 123 15.49 -9.89 15.52
N ALA A 124 16.48 -10.31 16.30
CA ALA A 124 17.68 -10.96 15.77
C ALA A 124 17.34 -12.26 15.01
N PHE A 125 16.42 -13.08 15.55
CA PHE A 125 15.93 -14.26 14.86
C PHE A 125 15.17 -13.92 13.58
N ASN A 126 14.25 -12.94 13.62
CA ASN A 126 13.52 -12.52 12.43
C ASN A 126 14.47 -11.98 11.36
N LEU A 127 15.47 -11.16 11.71
CA LEU A 127 16.49 -10.70 10.77
C LEU A 127 17.23 -11.89 10.14
N LYS A 128 17.71 -12.84 10.95
CA LYS A 128 18.36 -14.06 10.46
C LYS A 128 17.46 -14.86 9.53
N LEU A 129 16.18 -15.02 9.88
CA LEU A 129 15.19 -15.74 9.07
C LEU A 129 14.94 -15.02 7.73
N GLN A 130 14.82 -13.69 7.73
CA GLN A 130 14.64 -12.91 6.51
C GLN A 130 15.88 -12.96 5.61
N THR A 131 17.09 -12.82 6.17
CA THR A 131 18.34 -12.94 5.42
C THR A 131 18.45 -14.31 4.75
N PHE A 132 18.27 -15.38 5.53
CA PHE A 132 18.24 -16.75 5.01
C PHE A 132 17.19 -16.92 3.91
N TYR A 133 15.97 -16.42 4.14
CA TYR A 133 14.89 -16.50 3.16
C TYR A 133 15.24 -15.77 1.87
N ASN A 134 15.79 -14.55 1.95
CA ASN A 134 16.11 -13.75 0.77
C ASN A 134 17.23 -14.38 -0.04
N GLU A 135 18.31 -14.83 0.60
CA GLU A 135 19.43 -15.49 -0.07
C GLU A 135 18.98 -16.79 -0.76
N ALA A 136 18.20 -17.63 -0.06
CA ALA A 136 17.64 -18.84 -0.65
C ALA A 136 16.62 -18.54 -1.76
N ALA A 137 15.78 -17.52 -1.59
CA ALA A 137 14.80 -17.12 -2.61
C ALA A 137 15.48 -16.63 -3.89
N ASP A 138 16.61 -15.92 -3.79
CA ASP A 138 17.39 -15.47 -4.94
C ASP A 138 17.95 -16.64 -5.74
N GLU A 139 18.45 -17.69 -5.07
CA GLU A 139 18.85 -18.94 -5.73
C GLU A 139 17.65 -19.62 -6.42
N ILE A 140 16.52 -19.74 -5.72
CA ILE A 140 15.30 -20.35 -6.26
C ILE A 140 14.78 -19.59 -7.49
N ARG A 141 14.86 -18.26 -7.49
CA ARG A 141 14.48 -17.41 -8.63
C ARG A 141 15.34 -17.66 -9.88
N GLN A 142 16.57 -18.16 -9.74
CA GLN A 142 17.40 -18.51 -10.89
C GLN A 142 16.82 -19.70 -11.67
N HIS A 143 16.02 -20.55 -11.04
CA HIS A 143 15.29 -21.65 -11.68
C HIS A 143 13.97 -21.23 -12.33
N LYS A 144 13.86 -19.96 -12.77
CA LYS A 144 12.62 -19.37 -13.31
C LYS A 144 11.95 -20.24 -14.38
N ASP A 145 12.70 -20.91 -15.24
CA ASP A 145 12.13 -21.65 -16.37
C ASP A 145 11.39 -22.94 -15.96
N SER A 146 11.45 -23.35 -14.69
CA SER A 146 10.70 -24.50 -14.16
C SER A 146 9.89 -24.14 -12.92
N TYR A 147 8.57 -24.07 -13.08
CA TYR A 147 7.64 -23.90 -11.96
C TYR A 147 7.81 -25.00 -10.89
N LEU A 148 8.06 -26.24 -11.31
CA LEU A 148 8.24 -27.37 -10.39
C LEU A 148 9.49 -27.21 -9.51
N LEU A 149 10.63 -26.81 -10.11
CA LEU A 149 11.86 -26.56 -9.34
C LEU A 149 11.67 -25.37 -8.40
N PHE A 150 11.04 -24.30 -8.88
CA PHE A 150 10.69 -23.14 -8.07
C PHE A 150 9.85 -23.53 -6.84
N LYS A 151 8.79 -24.32 -7.05
CA LYS A 151 7.92 -24.81 -5.98
C LYS A 151 8.69 -25.69 -4.97
N ASN A 152 9.49 -26.64 -5.45
CA ASN A 152 10.26 -27.53 -4.57
C ASN A 152 11.29 -26.76 -3.73
N GLY A 153 11.88 -25.70 -4.31
CA GLY A 153 12.73 -24.76 -3.59
C GLY A 153 11.99 -24.07 -2.45
N LEU A 154 10.79 -23.56 -2.71
CA LEU A 154 9.96 -22.92 -1.68
C LEU A 154 9.49 -23.90 -0.58
N ASP A 155 9.16 -25.14 -0.93
CA ASP A 155 8.80 -26.18 0.07
C ASP A 155 9.99 -26.55 0.97
N SER A 156 11.20 -26.62 0.39
CA SER A 156 12.44 -26.82 1.15
C SER A 156 12.73 -25.64 2.07
N LEU A 157 12.57 -24.42 1.55
CA LEU A 157 12.77 -23.18 2.29
C LEU A 157 11.79 -23.06 3.47
N GLN A 158 10.52 -23.40 3.26
CA GLN A 158 9.52 -23.46 4.32
C GLN A 158 9.94 -24.45 5.41
N SER A 159 10.36 -25.66 5.03
CA SER A 159 10.73 -26.73 5.96
C SER A 159 11.92 -26.33 6.83
N ILE A 160 12.95 -25.73 6.24
CA ILE A 160 14.13 -25.23 6.96
C ILE A 160 13.76 -24.07 7.88
N SER A 161 12.91 -23.15 7.41
CA SER A 161 12.43 -22.03 8.22
C SER A 161 11.67 -22.49 9.47
N ILE A 162 10.85 -23.55 9.35
CA ILE A 162 10.17 -24.17 10.50
C ILE A 162 11.19 -24.78 11.47
N MET A 163 12.20 -25.50 10.97
CA MET A 163 13.24 -26.06 11.83
C MET A 163 14.01 -24.97 12.60
N MET A 164 14.38 -23.88 11.92
CA MET A 164 15.02 -22.73 12.56
C MET A 164 14.15 -22.12 13.66
N LEU A 165 12.84 -21.97 13.41
CA LEU A 165 11.90 -21.47 14.41
C LEU A 165 11.76 -22.41 15.60
N GLU A 166 11.69 -23.71 15.36
CA GLU A 166 11.59 -24.71 16.43
C GLU A 166 12.85 -24.74 17.30
N GLU A 167 14.03 -24.65 16.69
CA GLU A 167 15.31 -24.55 17.41
C GLU A 167 15.36 -23.29 18.27
N PHE A 168 15.04 -22.14 17.69
CA PHE A 168 15.02 -20.85 18.39
C PHE A 168 14.01 -20.84 19.55
N ASN A 169 12.82 -21.41 19.35
CA ASN A 169 11.80 -21.46 20.38
C ASN A 169 12.21 -22.34 21.58
N ARG A 170 13.10 -23.32 21.40
CA ARG A 170 13.63 -24.13 22.51
C ARG A 170 14.54 -23.32 23.44
N SER A 171 15.25 -22.31 22.92
CA SER A 171 16.16 -21.47 23.72
C SER A 171 15.46 -20.27 24.34
N GLU A 172 14.69 -19.50 23.55
CA GLU A 172 14.14 -18.20 23.98
C GLU A 172 12.71 -18.28 24.56
N LYS A 173 12.02 -19.42 24.41
CA LYS A 173 10.64 -19.67 24.88
C LYS A 173 9.66 -18.56 24.47
N LEU A 174 9.38 -18.47 23.16
CA LEU A 174 8.42 -17.51 22.63
C LEU A 174 7.01 -17.72 23.19
N SER A 175 6.24 -16.63 23.25
CA SER A 175 4.82 -16.69 23.59
C SER A 175 4.04 -17.46 22.52
N LYS A 176 2.86 -17.97 22.89
CA LYS A 176 1.95 -18.65 21.94
C LYS A 176 1.62 -17.76 20.74
N LYS A 177 1.42 -16.45 20.97
CA LYS A 177 1.07 -15.48 19.92
C LYS A 177 2.23 -15.25 18.94
N GLU A 178 3.46 -15.16 19.44
CA GLU A 178 4.68 -15.03 18.63
C GLU A 178 4.94 -16.28 17.79
N ILE A 179 4.79 -17.47 18.39
CA ILE A 179 4.93 -18.74 17.66
C ILE A 179 3.88 -18.84 16.57
N LEU A 180 2.61 -18.55 16.90
CA LEU A 180 1.52 -18.58 15.93
C LEU A 180 1.79 -17.61 14.76
N TRP A 181 2.20 -16.39 15.06
CA TRP A 181 2.57 -15.39 14.05
C TRP A 181 3.69 -15.88 13.13
N LEU A 182 4.86 -16.26 13.68
CA LEU A 182 6.02 -16.69 12.88
C LEU A 182 5.71 -17.94 12.06
N LYS A 183 5.05 -18.95 12.66
CA LYS A 183 4.61 -20.14 11.93
C LYS A 183 3.68 -19.79 10.78
N SER A 184 2.74 -18.87 11.02
CA SER A 184 1.80 -18.44 9.98
C SER A 184 2.50 -17.69 8.84
N VAL A 185 3.46 -16.80 9.14
CA VAL A 185 4.27 -16.13 8.12
C VAL A 185 5.03 -17.16 7.28
N ILE A 186 5.73 -18.10 7.92
CA ILE A 186 6.50 -19.14 7.22
C ILE A 186 5.58 -20.02 6.35
N ASN A 187 4.43 -20.43 6.88
CA ASN A 187 3.53 -21.35 6.20
C ASN A 187 2.81 -20.72 5.00
N TYR A 188 2.43 -19.45 5.11
CA TYR A 188 1.60 -18.80 4.11
C TYR A 188 2.39 -17.96 3.08
N ARG A 189 3.63 -17.56 3.39
CA ARG A 189 4.46 -16.73 2.48
C ARG A 189 4.68 -17.39 1.11
N LYS A 190 4.77 -18.72 1.04
CA LYS A 190 4.99 -19.43 -0.23
C LYS A 190 3.85 -19.25 -1.23
N PHE A 191 2.61 -19.11 -0.76
CA PHE A 191 1.43 -19.00 -1.64
C PHE A 191 1.53 -17.75 -2.51
N ALA A 192 1.91 -16.61 -1.93
CA ALA A 192 2.12 -15.39 -2.69
C ALA A 192 3.22 -15.57 -3.76
N SER A 193 4.35 -16.17 -3.38
CA SER A 193 5.47 -16.42 -4.31
C SER A 193 5.07 -17.33 -5.46
N LEU A 194 4.29 -18.39 -5.19
CA LEU A 194 3.78 -19.31 -6.22
C LEU A 194 2.75 -18.62 -7.13
N SER A 195 1.84 -17.82 -6.57
CA SER A 195 0.87 -17.04 -7.35
C SER A 195 1.56 -16.08 -8.32
N TYR A 196 2.50 -15.27 -7.84
CA TYR A 196 3.22 -14.34 -8.70
C TYR A 196 4.03 -15.06 -9.78
N ARG A 197 4.68 -16.18 -9.45
CA ARG A 197 5.38 -16.99 -10.45
C ARG A 197 4.44 -17.53 -11.52
N ALA A 198 3.25 -17.99 -11.13
CA ALA A 198 2.24 -18.45 -12.08
C ALA A 198 1.80 -17.31 -13.01
N PHE A 199 1.60 -16.09 -12.47
CA PHE A 199 1.29 -14.91 -13.28
C PHE A 199 2.44 -14.51 -14.22
N ASP A 200 3.69 -14.50 -13.76
CA ASP A 200 4.86 -14.20 -14.60
C ASP A 200 4.99 -15.19 -15.79
N LEU A 201 4.55 -16.43 -15.59
CA LEU A 201 4.52 -17.47 -16.61
C LEU A 201 3.28 -17.39 -17.52
N ASN A 202 2.40 -16.43 -17.31
CA ASN A 202 1.09 -16.32 -17.96
C ASN A 202 0.26 -17.61 -17.84
N ALA A 203 0.42 -18.35 -16.74
CA ALA A 203 -0.30 -19.59 -16.51
C ALA A 203 -1.81 -19.30 -16.45
N HIS A 204 -2.60 -20.18 -17.05
CA HIS A 204 -4.06 -20.09 -16.99
C HIS A 204 -4.55 -20.66 -15.65
N PRO A 205 -5.70 -20.20 -15.12
CA PRO A 205 -6.21 -20.68 -13.83
C PRO A 205 -6.38 -22.20 -13.73
N GLY A 206 -6.61 -22.90 -14.84
CA GLY A 206 -6.69 -24.37 -14.88
C GLY A 206 -5.35 -25.11 -14.84
N ASP A 207 -4.22 -24.40 -14.91
CA ASP A 207 -2.90 -25.00 -15.01
C ASP A 207 -2.43 -25.58 -13.68
N SER A 208 -1.51 -26.55 -13.75
CA SER A 208 -0.87 -27.15 -12.57
C SER A 208 -0.16 -26.12 -11.68
N ALA A 209 0.22 -24.97 -12.25
CA ALA A 209 0.82 -23.85 -11.54
C ALA A 209 -0.09 -23.22 -10.47
N PHE A 210 -1.40 -23.53 -10.45
CA PHE A 210 -2.32 -23.06 -9.41
C PHE A 210 -2.84 -24.18 -8.48
N GLN A 211 -2.46 -25.44 -8.71
CA GLN A 211 -2.91 -26.57 -7.88
C GLN A 211 -2.51 -26.43 -6.41
N PHE A 212 -1.48 -25.62 -6.09
CA PHE A 212 -1.07 -25.37 -4.71
C PHE A 212 -2.19 -24.74 -3.85
N PHE A 213 -3.16 -24.03 -4.46
CA PHE A 213 -4.31 -23.49 -3.73
C PHE A 213 -5.19 -24.58 -3.10
N GLN A 214 -5.17 -25.81 -3.61
CA GLN A 214 -5.88 -26.95 -3.00
C GLN A 214 -5.33 -27.30 -1.61
N THR A 215 -4.11 -26.86 -1.29
CA THR A 215 -3.47 -27.06 0.02
C THR A 215 -3.62 -25.85 0.95
N LEU A 216 -4.22 -24.75 0.46
CA LEU A 216 -4.44 -23.54 1.25
C LEU A 216 -5.61 -23.77 2.21
N ASN A 217 -5.38 -23.60 3.52
CA ASN A 217 -6.48 -23.52 4.47
C ASN A 217 -7.20 -22.17 4.29
N LEU A 218 -8.36 -22.17 3.64
CA LEU A 218 -9.09 -20.94 3.35
C LEU A 218 -9.71 -20.26 4.57
N ASN A 219 -9.83 -20.97 5.70
CA ASN A 219 -10.62 -20.54 6.85
C ASN A 219 -9.85 -20.67 8.17
N ASP A 220 -8.55 -20.40 8.15
CA ASP A 220 -7.69 -20.33 9.34
C ASP A 220 -8.05 -19.10 10.20
N GLN A 221 -8.86 -19.35 11.24
CA GLN A 221 -9.39 -18.30 12.12
C GLN A 221 -8.32 -17.71 13.05
N GLU A 222 -7.18 -18.39 13.23
CA GLU A 222 -6.08 -17.91 14.06
C GLU A 222 -5.08 -17.10 13.22
N ALA A 223 -4.73 -17.59 12.02
CA ALA A 223 -3.76 -16.92 11.16
C ALA A 223 -4.25 -15.57 10.64
N ILE A 224 -5.56 -15.39 10.41
CA ILE A 224 -6.12 -14.12 9.92
C ILE A 224 -5.84 -12.92 10.83
N GLU A 225 -5.77 -13.16 12.15
CA GLU A 225 -5.59 -12.11 13.15
C GLU A 225 -4.13 -11.65 13.27
N VAL A 226 -3.18 -12.47 12.81
CA VAL A 226 -1.76 -12.23 13.07
C VAL A 226 -0.90 -12.21 11.82
N SER A 227 -1.32 -12.81 10.70
CA SER A 227 -0.44 -13.06 9.55
C SER A 227 -0.86 -12.27 8.32
N TYR A 228 -0.05 -11.27 7.96
CA TYR A 228 -0.17 -10.60 6.66
C TYR A 228 -0.01 -11.60 5.49
N SER A 229 0.91 -12.55 5.57
CA SER A 229 1.11 -13.55 4.51
C SER A 229 -0.11 -14.44 4.29
N TYR A 230 -0.86 -14.77 5.36
CA TYR A 230 -2.12 -15.49 5.23
C TYR A 230 -3.16 -14.65 4.50
N ASN A 231 -3.32 -13.40 4.93
CA ASN A 231 -4.24 -12.46 4.31
C ASN A 231 -3.97 -12.29 2.79
N GLU A 232 -2.71 -12.12 2.39
CA GLU A 232 -2.33 -12.05 0.97
C GLU A 232 -2.64 -13.35 0.23
N ALA A 233 -2.38 -14.51 0.83
CA ALA A 233 -2.68 -15.80 0.21
C ALA A 233 -4.19 -15.95 -0.07
N ILE A 234 -5.05 -15.51 0.86
CA ILE A 234 -6.51 -15.52 0.64
C ILE A 234 -6.91 -14.53 -0.45
N LEU A 235 -6.38 -13.30 -0.47
CA LEU A 235 -6.68 -12.34 -1.53
C LEU A 235 -6.29 -12.87 -2.92
N LEU A 236 -5.09 -13.44 -3.04
CA LEU A 236 -4.61 -14.03 -4.29
C LEU A 236 -5.44 -15.26 -4.71
N TYR A 237 -5.93 -16.05 -3.75
CA TYR A 237 -6.89 -17.12 -4.02
C TYR A 237 -8.21 -16.58 -4.57
N ILE A 238 -8.78 -15.53 -3.97
CA ILE A 238 -10.02 -14.92 -4.47
C ILE A 238 -9.81 -14.35 -5.88
N ILE A 239 -8.70 -13.64 -6.12
CA ILE A 239 -8.34 -13.14 -7.46
C ILE A 239 -8.26 -14.30 -8.46
N HIS A 240 -7.60 -15.40 -8.07
CA HIS A 240 -7.51 -16.59 -8.91
C HIS A 240 -8.89 -17.17 -9.27
N GLU A 241 -9.79 -17.31 -8.30
CA GLU A 241 -11.15 -17.82 -8.51
C GLU A 241 -11.99 -16.90 -9.41
N VAL A 242 -11.81 -15.58 -9.30
CA VAL A 242 -12.46 -14.59 -10.18
C VAL A 242 -11.91 -14.70 -11.60
N ASN A 243 -10.58 -14.75 -11.75
CA ASN A 243 -9.90 -14.92 -13.04
C ASN A 243 -10.25 -16.26 -13.71
N ALA A 244 -10.47 -17.33 -12.95
CA ALA A 244 -10.93 -18.62 -13.46
C ALA A 244 -12.30 -18.56 -14.14
N LYS A 245 -13.11 -17.53 -13.84
CA LYS A 245 -14.39 -17.26 -14.50
C LYS A 245 -14.24 -16.38 -15.76
N GLY A 246 -13.01 -16.07 -16.17
CA GLY A 246 -12.71 -15.17 -17.29
C GLY A 246 -12.92 -13.69 -16.98
N ILE A 247 -13.03 -13.34 -15.69
CA ILE A 247 -13.27 -11.98 -15.22
C ILE A 247 -11.97 -11.47 -14.60
N VAL A 248 -11.43 -10.39 -15.14
CA VAL A 248 -10.13 -9.84 -14.71
C VAL A 248 -10.33 -8.38 -14.33
N HIS A 249 -9.66 -7.93 -13.27
CA HIS A 249 -9.63 -6.51 -12.91
C HIS A 249 -8.96 -5.73 -14.05
N SER A 250 -9.61 -4.67 -14.52
CA SER A 250 -9.06 -3.80 -15.55
C SER A 250 -8.79 -2.43 -14.96
N SER A 251 -7.61 -1.88 -15.24
CA SER A 251 -7.40 -0.44 -15.06
C SER A 251 -8.20 0.37 -16.07
N PHE A 252 -8.66 -0.21 -17.18
CA PHE A 252 -9.26 0.52 -18.30
C PHE A 252 -10.79 0.39 -18.39
N ASN A 253 -11.41 -0.62 -17.76
CA ASN A 253 -12.80 -1.00 -18.05
C ASN A 253 -13.72 -0.86 -16.82
N ASP A 254 -15.01 -1.01 -17.09
CA ASP A 254 -16.02 -1.20 -16.05
C ASP A 254 -15.70 -2.46 -15.19
N ASN A 255 -15.31 -2.23 -13.94
CA ASN A 255 -15.04 -3.27 -12.94
C ASN A 255 -16.30 -3.73 -12.19
N THR A 256 -17.51 -3.34 -12.62
CA THR A 256 -18.78 -3.76 -12.00
C THR A 256 -18.83 -5.28 -11.80
N GLU A 257 -18.62 -6.04 -12.88
CA GLU A 257 -18.69 -7.52 -12.80
C GLU A 257 -17.51 -8.12 -12.02
N TYR A 258 -16.34 -7.46 -12.05
CA TYR A 258 -15.19 -7.86 -11.24
C TYR A 258 -15.50 -7.74 -9.76
N TYR A 259 -15.87 -6.54 -9.27
CA TYR A 259 -16.16 -6.33 -7.85
C TYR A 259 -17.35 -7.16 -7.37
N LYS A 260 -18.35 -7.36 -8.23
CA LYS A 260 -19.49 -8.23 -7.94
C LYS A 260 -19.05 -9.66 -7.75
N THR A 261 -18.26 -10.19 -8.68
CA THR A 261 -17.77 -11.56 -8.63
C THR A 261 -16.79 -11.75 -7.48
N PHE A 262 -15.95 -10.76 -7.20
CA PHE A 262 -15.02 -10.76 -6.07
C PHE A 262 -15.77 -10.84 -4.74
N PHE A 263 -16.76 -9.97 -4.53
CA PHE A 263 -17.60 -9.95 -3.33
C PHE A 263 -18.38 -11.26 -3.14
N LEU A 264 -18.99 -11.79 -4.22
CA LEU A 264 -19.71 -13.06 -4.18
C LEU A 264 -18.77 -14.24 -3.88
N THR A 265 -17.56 -14.23 -4.45
CA THR A 265 -16.57 -15.29 -4.23
C THR A 265 -16.08 -15.29 -2.78
N ILE A 266 -15.87 -14.11 -2.17
CA ILE A 266 -15.59 -14.01 -0.73
C ILE A 266 -16.71 -14.66 0.08
N ASN A 267 -17.96 -14.30 -0.20
CA ASN A 267 -19.13 -14.82 0.49
C ASN A 267 -19.34 -16.33 0.32
N GLU A 268 -18.96 -16.89 -0.83
CA GLU A 268 -19.07 -18.31 -1.15
C GLU A 268 -17.97 -19.14 -0.47
N LYS A 269 -16.71 -18.65 -0.48
CA LYS A 269 -15.53 -19.45 -0.11
C LYS A 269 -15.08 -19.26 1.34
N LEU A 270 -15.36 -18.09 1.93
CA LEU A 270 -14.83 -17.70 3.22
C LEU A 270 -15.91 -17.67 4.30
N THR A 271 -15.51 -17.94 5.54
CA THR A 271 -16.40 -18.03 6.70
C THR A 271 -15.73 -17.44 7.95
N GLY A 272 -16.55 -17.11 8.95
CA GLY A 272 -16.08 -16.58 10.23
C GLY A 272 -15.30 -15.28 10.08
N LYS A 273 -14.25 -15.12 10.89
CA LYS A 273 -13.42 -13.91 10.91
C LYS A 273 -12.70 -13.69 9.59
N VAL A 274 -12.31 -14.77 8.90
CA VAL A 274 -11.64 -14.68 7.60
C VAL A 274 -12.49 -13.94 6.58
N LYS A 275 -13.78 -14.28 6.49
CA LYS A 275 -14.72 -13.57 5.61
C LYS A 275 -14.82 -12.10 5.99
N ASP A 276 -15.07 -11.80 7.26
CA ASP A 276 -15.26 -10.43 7.73
C ASP A 276 -14.03 -9.55 7.44
N VAL A 277 -12.82 -10.07 7.70
CA VAL A 277 -11.57 -9.36 7.45
C VAL A 277 -11.35 -9.10 5.96
N ILE A 278 -11.56 -10.09 5.11
CA ILE A 278 -11.34 -9.93 3.67
C ILE A 278 -12.38 -9.00 3.04
N LEU A 279 -13.63 -9.06 3.48
CA LEU A 279 -14.66 -8.08 3.12
C LEU A 279 -14.27 -6.66 3.57
N THR A 280 -13.78 -6.51 4.80
CA THR A 280 -13.30 -5.23 5.33
C THR A 280 -12.15 -4.66 4.52
N LYS A 281 -11.21 -5.50 4.08
CA LYS A 281 -10.12 -5.04 3.20
C LYS A 281 -10.62 -4.55 1.86
N MET A 282 -11.48 -5.34 1.22
CA MET A 282 -12.09 -4.96 -0.06
C MET A 282 -12.77 -3.60 0.06
N ILE A 283 -13.64 -3.42 1.05
CA ILE A 283 -14.38 -2.16 1.18
C ILE A 283 -13.49 -0.99 1.60
N SER A 284 -12.50 -1.21 2.47
CA SER A 284 -11.55 -0.16 2.87
C SER A 284 -10.74 0.33 1.68
N GLU A 285 -10.35 -0.56 0.76
CA GLU A 285 -9.65 -0.19 -0.47
C GLU A 285 -10.54 0.65 -1.40
N LEU A 286 -11.79 0.24 -1.64
CA LEU A 286 -12.75 1.00 -2.44
C LEU A 286 -12.98 2.41 -1.85
N LEU A 287 -13.19 2.51 -0.53
CA LEU A 287 -13.39 3.79 0.15
C LEU A 287 -12.16 4.70 0.08
N ASN A 288 -10.98 4.16 0.36
CA ASN A 288 -9.72 4.92 0.31
C ASN A 288 -9.43 5.49 -1.09
N ASN A 289 -9.72 4.69 -2.12
CA ASN A 289 -9.56 5.07 -3.51
C ASN A 289 -10.70 5.96 -4.03
N ASN A 290 -11.74 6.19 -3.21
CA ASN A 290 -12.97 6.87 -3.61
C ASN A 290 -13.58 6.27 -4.88
N ASP A 291 -13.55 4.94 -4.93
CA ASP A 291 -14.04 4.15 -6.05
C ASP A 291 -15.56 4.36 -6.21
N GLY A 292 -16.03 4.53 -7.44
CA GLY A 292 -17.44 4.78 -7.76
C GLY A 292 -18.41 3.70 -7.25
N PHE A 293 -17.94 2.49 -7.00
CA PHE A 293 -18.74 1.39 -6.46
C PHE A 293 -18.74 1.31 -4.93
N ALA A 294 -17.95 2.13 -4.25
CA ALA A 294 -17.73 1.97 -2.81
C ALA A 294 -19.03 2.09 -2.01
N ALA A 295 -19.95 3.00 -2.39
CA ALA A 295 -21.24 3.15 -1.71
C ALA A 295 -22.09 1.86 -1.78
N GLU A 296 -22.25 1.27 -2.97
CA GLU A 296 -23.04 0.06 -3.15
C GLU A 296 -22.47 -1.10 -2.34
N TYR A 297 -21.15 -1.32 -2.42
CA TYR A 297 -20.52 -2.42 -1.70
C TYR A 297 -20.42 -2.16 -0.20
N TYR A 298 -20.45 -0.91 0.26
CA TYR A 298 -20.52 -0.60 1.68
C TYR A 298 -21.83 -1.09 2.29
N GLU A 299 -22.96 -0.87 1.62
CA GLU A 299 -24.26 -1.37 2.08
C GLU A 299 -24.29 -2.90 2.16
N ARG A 300 -23.76 -3.58 1.15
CA ARG A 300 -23.64 -5.05 1.14
C ARG A 300 -22.69 -5.54 2.24
N TYR A 301 -21.56 -4.86 2.42
CA TYR A 301 -20.59 -5.13 3.48
C TYR A 301 -21.24 -5.07 4.87
N LEU A 302 -22.07 -4.06 5.15
CA LEU A 302 -22.77 -3.94 6.44
C LEU A 302 -23.73 -5.11 6.71
N VAL A 303 -24.28 -5.73 5.66
CA VAL A 303 -25.15 -6.91 5.80
C VAL A 303 -24.33 -8.18 6.04
N ASP A 304 -23.23 -8.36 5.30
CA ASP A 304 -22.49 -9.62 5.29
C ASP A 304 -21.41 -9.74 6.36
N CYS A 305 -20.77 -8.62 6.74
CA CYS A 305 -19.78 -8.58 7.81
C CYS A 305 -20.45 -8.76 9.17
N LYS A 306 -19.98 -9.73 9.97
CA LYS A 306 -20.53 -10.02 11.30
C LYS A 306 -19.72 -9.43 12.44
N SER A 307 -18.57 -8.82 12.15
CA SER A 307 -17.71 -8.16 13.14
C SER A 307 -18.11 -6.69 13.36
N PRO A 308 -18.63 -6.32 14.56
CA PRO A 308 -18.95 -4.93 14.87
C PRO A 308 -17.70 -4.04 14.90
N GLU A 309 -16.56 -4.56 15.34
CA GLU A 309 -15.29 -3.83 15.37
C GLU A 309 -14.89 -3.38 13.97
N MET A 310 -14.98 -4.27 12.98
CA MET A 310 -14.62 -3.96 11.60
C MET A 310 -15.56 -2.93 10.98
N ILE A 311 -16.87 -3.05 11.23
CA ILE A 311 -17.88 -2.09 10.78
C ILE A 311 -17.59 -0.69 11.35
N VAL A 312 -17.23 -0.62 12.64
CA VAL A 312 -16.85 0.65 13.27
C VAL A 312 -15.59 1.21 12.62
N LYS A 313 -14.56 0.39 12.37
CA LYS A 313 -13.31 0.82 11.71
C LYS A 313 -13.54 1.42 10.32
N THR A 314 -14.51 0.92 9.56
CA THR A 314 -14.80 1.44 8.20
C THR A 314 -15.73 2.66 8.18
N SER A 315 -16.43 2.94 9.28
CA SER A 315 -17.44 4.02 9.32
C SER A 315 -16.86 5.41 9.07
N GLY A 316 -15.67 5.70 9.60
CA GLY A 316 -14.95 6.95 9.35
C GLY A 316 -14.54 7.09 7.88
N LEU A 317 -13.99 6.03 7.28
CA LEU A 317 -13.66 6.01 5.85
C LEU A 317 -14.88 6.24 4.97
N TYR A 318 -16.03 5.68 5.35
CA TYR A 318 -17.28 5.90 4.62
C TYR A 318 -17.79 7.33 4.75
N ALA A 319 -17.67 7.95 5.92
CA ALA A 319 -18.01 9.36 6.10
C ALA A 319 -17.12 10.26 5.24
N ASP A 320 -15.80 10.04 5.24
CA ASP A 320 -14.83 10.79 4.43
C ASP A 320 -15.10 10.62 2.92
N TYR A 321 -15.44 9.38 2.50
CA TYR A 321 -15.85 9.07 1.15
C TYR A 321 -17.12 9.84 0.76
N LEU A 322 -18.17 9.80 1.59
CA LEU A 322 -19.41 10.52 1.35
C LEU A 322 -19.20 12.03 1.29
N GLU A 323 -18.33 12.59 2.14
CA GLU A 323 -17.96 14.00 2.08
C GLU A 323 -17.34 14.32 0.72
N THR A 324 -16.38 13.51 0.27
CA THR A 324 -15.68 13.69 -1.01
C THR A 324 -16.62 13.60 -2.21
N ILE A 325 -17.45 12.54 -2.31
CA ILE A 325 -18.27 12.34 -3.51
C ILE A 325 -19.39 13.36 -3.63
N ASN A 326 -19.92 13.86 -2.49
CA ASN A 326 -21.00 14.84 -2.45
C ASN A 326 -20.50 16.29 -2.62
N GLN A 327 -19.20 16.54 -2.52
CA GLN A 327 -18.63 17.83 -2.86
C GLN A 327 -18.82 18.11 -4.37
N PRO A 328 -19.22 19.33 -4.76
CA PRO A 328 -19.17 19.74 -6.15
C PRO A 328 -17.70 19.84 -6.62
N LEU A 329 -17.48 19.78 -7.94
CA LEU A 329 -16.17 20.16 -8.48
C LEU A 329 -15.88 21.62 -8.17
N ASN A 330 -14.61 21.91 -7.86
CA ASN A 330 -14.12 23.27 -7.68
C ASN A 330 -14.36 24.09 -8.95
N GLU A 331 -14.72 25.37 -8.83
CA GLU A 331 -14.98 26.27 -9.96
C GLU A 331 -13.77 26.47 -10.88
N ASN A 332 -12.56 26.23 -10.37
CA ASN A 332 -11.30 26.27 -11.13
C ASN A 332 -11.00 24.96 -11.87
N VAL A 333 -11.89 23.97 -11.83
CA VAL A 333 -11.78 22.72 -12.59
C VAL A 333 -12.52 22.88 -13.91
N ASN A 334 -11.79 22.74 -15.02
CA ASN A 334 -12.35 22.71 -16.37
C ASN A 334 -12.22 21.31 -16.96
N LEU A 335 -13.34 20.62 -17.17
CA LEU A 335 -13.37 19.33 -17.86
C LEU A 335 -13.50 19.56 -19.36
N ILE A 336 -12.50 19.08 -20.11
CA ILE A 336 -12.44 19.20 -21.57
C ILE A 336 -12.88 17.88 -22.19
N SER A 337 -14.00 17.93 -22.91
CA SER A 337 -14.47 16.82 -23.74
C SER A 337 -13.52 16.58 -24.91
N THR A 338 -13.29 15.30 -25.23
CA THR A 338 -12.58 14.89 -26.44
C THR A 338 -13.46 15.06 -27.69
N ASP A 339 -14.79 15.00 -27.54
CA ASP A 339 -15.77 14.88 -28.63
C ASP A 339 -15.41 13.78 -29.66
N GLN A 340 -14.79 12.68 -29.23
CA GLN A 340 -14.27 11.60 -30.09
C GLN A 340 -13.20 12.07 -31.11
N LYS A 341 -12.62 13.26 -30.92
CA LYS A 341 -11.54 13.79 -31.76
C LYS A 341 -10.21 13.14 -31.38
N ARG A 342 -9.25 13.17 -32.29
CA ARG A 342 -7.88 12.71 -32.03
C ARG A 342 -7.17 13.66 -31.06
N PRO A 343 -6.12 13.20 -30.35
CA PRO A 343 -5.46 14.01 -29.33
C PRO A 343 -5.01 15.39 -29.83
N MET A 344 -4.36 15.45 -31.00
CA MET A 344 -3.90 16.72 -31.59
C MET A 344 -5.04 17.66 -32.00
N GLU A 345 -6.23 17.13 -32.34
CA GLU A 345 -7.41 17.95 -32.62
C GLU A 345 -8.05 18.51 -31.34
N VAL A 346 -7.96 17.78 -30.22
CA VAL A 346 -8.35 18.31 -28.91
C VAL A 346 -7.37 19.41 -28.48
N LEU A 347 -6.07 19.20 -28.68
CA LEU A 347 -5.03 20.13 -28.26
C LEU A 347 -4.95 21.42 -29.11
N SER A 348 -5.52 21.44 -30.32
CA SER A 348 -5.51 22.63 -31.19
C SER A 348 -6.26 23.83 -30.58
N GLN A 349 -7.12 23.62 -29.58
CA GLN A 349 -7.73 24.72 -28.81
C GLN A 349 -6.70 25.54 -28.00
N PHE A 350 -5.47 25.04 -27.87
CA PHE A 350 -4.35 25.69 -27.18
C PHE A 350 -3.26 26.19 -28.14
N GLU A 351 -3.58 26.42 -29.41
CA GLU A 351 -2.65 27.05 -30.37
C GLU A 351 -1.99 28.32 -29.80
N ASN A 352 -0.72 28.54 -30.15
CA ASN A 352 0.13 29.63 -29.65
C ASN A 352 0.44 29.58 -28.14
N LYS A 353 0.19 28.44 -27.48
CA LYS A 353 0.55 28.19 -26.09
C LYS A 353 1.52 27.01 -25.99
N VAL A 354 2.35 27.03 -24.96
CA VAL A 354 3.10 25.83 -24.55
C VAL A 354 2.14 24.98 -23.73
N VAL A 355 2.00 23.69 -24.04
CA VAL A 355 1.10 22.79 -23.31
C VAL A 355 1.90 21.71 -22.60
N TYR A 356 1.78 21.63 -21.28
CA TYR A 356 2.39 20.61 -20.44
C TYR A 356 1.33 19.58 -20.04
N LEU A 357 1.43 18.38 -20.59
CA LEU A 357 0.50 17.27 -20.33
C LEU A 357 1.01 16.46 -19.14
N ASP A 358 0.16 16.21 -18.15
CA ASP A 358 0.44 15.37 -16.98
C ASP A 358 -0.46 14.13 -17.03
N PHE A 359 0.09 12.99 -17.47
CA PHE A 359 -0.66 11.73 -17.57
C PHE A 359 -0.74 11.04 -16.20
N TRP A 360 -1.96 10.84 -15.70
CA TRP A 360 -2.19 10.35 -14.34
C TRP A 360 -3.43 9.43 -14.23
N ALA A 361 -3.59 8.81 -13.07
CA ALA A 361 -4.75 8.03 -12.65
C ALA A 361 -4.99 8.17 -11.14
N SER A 362 -6.22 7.97 -10.66
CA SER A 362 -6.59 8.10 -9.24
C SER A 362 -5.87 7.09 -8.35
N TRP A 363 -5.63 5.87 -8.84
CA TRP A 363 -4.92 4.81 -8.13
C TRP A 363 -3.39 4.97 -8.15
N CYS A 364 -2.86 5.90 -8.95
CA CYS A 364 -1.42 6.09 -9.12
C CYS A 364 -0.83 7.01 -8.03
N SER A 365 -0.37 6.44 -6.92
CA SER A 365 0.22 7.23 -5.81
C SER A 365 1.42 8.11 -6.23
N PRO A 366 2.36 7.66 -7.09
CA PRO A 366 3.41 8.54 -7.59
C PRO A 366 2.88 9.72 -8.41
N CYS A 367 1.82 9.52 -9.20
CA CYS A 367 1.17 10.58 -9.98
C CYS A 367 0.57 11.64 -9.04
N LEU A 368 -0.19 11.21 -8.01
CA LEU A 368 -0.78 12.14 -7.03
C LEU A 368 0.29 12.97 -6.30
N LYS A 369 1.47 12.39 -6.00
CA LYS A 369 2.62 13.14 -5.49
C LYS A 369 3.16 14.12 -6.54
N GLY A 370 3.31 13.69 -7.79
CA GLY A 370 3.72 14.50 -8.93
C GLY A 370 2.85 15.75 -9.13
N ILE A 371 1.54 15.59 -9.02
CA ILE A 371 0.54 16.66 -9.18
C ILE A 371 0.77 17.83 -8.21
N SER A 372 1.26 17.59 -6.99
CA SER A 372 1.60 18.69 -6.08
C SER A 372 2.67 19.63 -6.67
N TYR A 373 3.69 19.09 -7.32
CA TYR A 373 4.70 19.86 -8.03
C TYR A 373 4.16 20.44 -9.35
N THR A 374 3.29 19.73 -10.07
CA THR A 374 2.62 20.27 -11.25
C THR A 374 1.78 21.51 -10.92
N LYS A 375 1.13 21.55 -9.75
CA LYS A 375 0.42 22.75 -9.25
C LYS A 375 1.36 23.91 -8.98
N GLU A 376 2.51 23.66 -8.35
CA GLU A 376 3.53 24.70 -8.12
C GLU A 376 4.06 25.27 -9.43
N LEU A 377 4.30 24.40 -10.42
CA LEU A 377 4.70 24.79 -11.76
C LEU A 377 3.61 25.62 -12.47
N ALA A 378 2.34 25.19 -12.39
CA ALA A 378 1.22 25.93 -12.97
C ALA A 378 1.08 27.34 -12.35
N GLU A 379 1.21 27.47 -11.03
CA GLU A 379 1.11 28.76 -10.35
C GLU A 379 2.32 29.67 -10.68
N HIS A 380 3.53 29.11 -10.78
CA HIS A 380 4.72 29.86 -11.23
C HIS A 380 4.50 30.53 -12.59
N TYR A 381 3.82 29.83 -13.51
CA TYR A 381 3.61 30.26 -14.89
C TYR A 381 2.22 30.84 -15.17
N LYS A 382 1.43 31.16 -14.15
CA LYS A 382 0.02 31.60 -14.26
C LYS A 382 -0.22 32.78 -15.22
N ASN A 383 0.75 33.68 -15.34
CA ASN A 383 0.67 34.87 -16.21
C ASN A 383 1.44 34.71 -17.53
N SER A 384 1.75 33.48 -17.93
CA SER A 384 2.47 33.15 -19.16
C SER A 384 1.55 32.50 -20.20
N GLN A 385 2.13 32.07 -21.34
CA GLN A 385 1.43 31.27 -22.34
C GLN A 385 1.55 29.76 -22.08
N LEU A 386 1.80 29.33 -20.84
CA LEU A 386 1.77 27.93 -20.46
C LEU A 386 0.34 27.48 -20.13
N VAL A 387 -0.03 26.29 -20.59
CA VAL A 387 -1.22 25.55 -20.15
C VAL A 387 -0.77 24.22 -19.58
N VAL A 388 -1.20 23.93 -18.35
CA VAL A 388 -1.13 22.57 -17.80
C VAL A 388 -2.44 21.86 -18.10
N LEU A 389 -2.33 20.61 -18.58
CA LEU A 389 -3.46 19.75 -18.88
C LEU A 389 -3.25 18.39 -18.20
N TYR A 390 -4.12 18.06 -17.25
CA TYR A 390 -4.10 16.76 -16.57
C TYR A 390 -4.84 15.74 -17.43
N ILE A 391 -4.17 14.70 -17.87
CA ILE A 391 -4.72 13.64 -18.72
C ILE A 391 -5.03 12.42 -17.86
N GLY A 392 -6.26 12.38 -17.34
CA GLY A 392 -6.79 11.24 -16.61
C GLY A 392 -6.99 10.07 -17.56
N ASN A 393 -6.25 8.99 -17.37
CA ASN A 393 -6.26 7.82 -18.24
C ASN A 393 -6.16 6.52 -17.44
N SER A 394 -6.49 5.39 -18.07
CA SER A 394 -6.39 4.06 -17.43
C SER A 394 -7.09 4.03 -16.07
N ASP A 395 -8.27 4.63 -16.02
CA ASP A 395 -9.08 4.71 -14.82
C ASP A 395 -10.55 4.98 -15.21
N GLN A 396 -11.45 4.80 -14.25
CA GLN A 396 -12.85 5.14 -14.42
C GLN A 396 -13.09 6.63 -14.22
N GLU A 397 -13.99 7.21 -15.00
CA GLU A 397 -14.34 8.63 -14.90
C GLU A 397 -14.75 9.03 -13.48
N ALA A 398 -15.63 8.25 -12.83
CA ALA A 398 -16.07 8.52 -11.46
C ALA A 398 -14.89 8.59 -10.48
N ASN A 399 -13.91 7.69 -10.60
CA ASN A 399 -12.73 7.65 -9.74
C ASN A 399 -11.83 8.87 -9.97
N LEU A 400 -11.61 9.26 -11.23
CA LEU A 400 -10.85 10.46 -11.57
C LEU A 400 -11.52 11.72 -11.05
N ILE A 401 -12.84 11.87 -11.23
CA ILE A 401 -13.63 12.99 -10.70
C ILE A 401 -13.53 13.04 -9.17
N ASN A 402 -13.65 11.90 -8.49
CA ASN A 402 -13.53 11.86 -7.03
C ASN A 402 -12.11 12.19 -6.55
N ALA A 403 -11.07 11.76 -7.26
CA ALA A 403 -9.70 12.12 -6.97
C ALA A 403 -9.42 13.61 -7.19
N ILE A 404 -10.00 14.22 -8.24
CA ILE A 404 -9.93 15.67 -8.49
C ILE A 404 -10.50 16.44 -7.29
N LYS A 405 -11.66 16.03 -6.76
CA LYS A 405 -12.27 16.63 -5.57
C LYS A 405 -11.38 16.45 -4.34
N LYS A 406 -11.03 15.21 -4.01
CA LYS A 406 -10.23 14.85 -2.83
C LYS A 406 -8.91 15.57 -2.75
N HIS A 407 -8.21 15.69 -3.88
CA HIS A 407 -6.89 16.29 -3.94
C HIS A 407 -6.92 17.75 -4.39
N ASN A 408 -8.10 18.36 -4.54
CA ASN A 408 -8.32 19.71 -5.05
C ASN A 408 -7.47 20.00 -6.31
N ILE A 409 -7.56 19.15 -7.32
CA ILE A 409 -6.75 19.24 -8.54
C ILE A 409 -7.40 20.24 -9.50
N GLU A 410 -7.11 21.52 -9.30
CA GLU A 410 -7.59 22.61 -10.15
C GLU A 410 -6.92 22.61 -11.53
N GLY A 411 -7.52 23.27 -12.52
CA GLY A 411 -6.99 23.41 -13.87
C GLY A 411 -7.78 22.66 -14.93
N ASN A 412 -7.16 22.43 -16.08
CA ASN A 412 -7.78 21.75 -17.21
C ASN A 412 -7.56 20.24 -17.12
N HIS A 413 -8.62 19.47 -17.35
CA HIS A 413 -8.58 18.01 -17.31
C HIS A 413 -9.17 17.44 -18.60
N VAL A 414 -8.52 16.41 -19.14
CA VAL A 414 -9.12 15.52 -20.13
C VAL A 414 -9.27 14.17 -19.46
N ILE A 415 -10.52 13.68 -19.39
CA ILE A 415 -10.83 12.36 -18.84
C ILE A 415 -11.06 11.42 -20.01
N LEU A 416 -10.19 10.43 -20.15
CA LEU A 416 -10.21 9.50 -21.28
C LEU A 416 -10.93 8.22 -20.92
N ASN A 417 -11.82 7.75 -21.79
CA ASN A 417 -12.31 6.37 -21.73
C ASN A 417 -11.23 5.37 -22.19
N GLU A 418 -11.56 4.07 -22.21
CA GLU A 418 -10.63 3.01 -22.60
C GLU A 418 -10.04 3.21 -24.01
N GLU A 419 -10.89 3.41 -25.01
CA GLU A 419 -10.47 3.52 -26.41
C GLU A 419 -9.66 4.80 -26.63
N GLU A 420 -10.09 5.90 -26.02
CA GLU A 420 -9.35 7.16 -26.04
C GLU A 420 -7.99 7.02 -25.34
N THR A 421 -7.93 6.34 -24.20
CA THR A 421 -6.67 6.05 -23.51
C THR A 421 -5.69 5.33 -24.45
N LYS A 422 -6.14 4.30 -25.18
CA LYS A 422 -5.30 3.60 -26.16
C LYS A 422 -4.80 4.53 -27.26
N ILE A 423 -5.67 5.40 -27.78
CA ILE A 423 -5.32 6.37 -28.84
C ILE A 423 -4.31 7.39 -28.33
N TRP A 424 -4.56 8.03 -27.19
CA TRP A 424 -3.68 9.04 -26.60
C TRP A 424 -2.33 8.48 -26.20
N ARG A 425 -2.30 7.31 -25.55
CA ARG A 425 -1.03 6.65 -25.20
C ARG A 425 -0.20 6.31 -26.43
N LYS A 426 -0.85 5.88 -27.52
CA LYS A 426 -0.15 5.59 -28.78
C LYS A 426 0.39 6.85 -29.46
N GLU A 427 -0.38 7.93 -29.47
CA GLU A 427 0.02 9.21 -30.08
C GLU A 427 1.27 9.80 -29.42
N PHE A 428 1.37 9.68 -28.09
CA PHE A 428 2.47 10.25 -27.31
C PHE A 428 3.48 9.22 -26.75
N ASP A 429 3.46 7.99 -27.25
CA ASP A 429 4.37 6.90 -26.84
C ASP A 429 4.43 6.62 -25.32
N ILE A 430 3.27 6.61 -24.68
CA ILE A 430 3.14 6.49 -23.21
C ILE A 430 3.05 5.03 -22.78
N GLY A 431 4.14 4.50 -22.24
CA GLY A 431 4.22 3.13 -21.69
C GLY A 431 3.76 3.00 -20.23
N SER A 432 3.93 4.04 -19.42
CA SER A 432 3.63 4.03 -17.99
C SER A 432 3.16 5.40 -17.50
N ILE A 433 2.62 5.46 -16.28
CA ILE A 433 2.33 6.72 -15.60
C ILE A 433 3.06 6.79 -14.25
N PRO A 434 3.44 7.99 -13.76
CA PRO A 434 3.28 9.29 -14.42
C PRO A 434 4.17 9.44 -15.65
N THR A 435 3.74 10.23 -16.62
CA THR A 435 4.57 10.67 -17.76
C THR A 435 4.13 12.07 -18.18
N TYR A 436 5.11 12.88 -18.60
CA TYR A 436 4.88 14.26 -18.97
C TYR A 436 5.24 14.47 -20.43
N VAL A 437 4.43 15.24 -21.12
CA VAL A 437 4.64 15.59 -22.54
C VAL A 437 4.55 17.09 -22.68
N ILE A 438 5.40 17.68 -23.52
CA ILE A 438 5.35 19.11 -23.80
C ILE A 438 5.08 19.37 -25.28
N ILE A 439 4.09 20.20 -25.55
CA ILE A 439 3.70 20.70 -26.86
C ILE A 439 4.18 22.15 -26.98
N ASP A 440 4.85 22.48 -28.07
CA ASP A 440 5.32 23.83 -28.34
C ASP A 440 4.19 24.76 -28.82
N LYS A 441 4.49 26.06 -28.95
CA LYS A 441 3.52 27.08 -29.41
C LYS A 441 3.00 26.85 -30.83
N THR A 442 3.71 26.08 -31.65
CA THR A 442 3.29 25.73 -33.01
C THR A 442 2.28 24.58 -33.04
N GLY A 443 2.00 23.98 -31.87
CA GLY A 443 1.11 22.83 -31.74
C GLY A 443 1.79 21.51 -32.07
N LYS A 444 3.13 21.43 -32.02
CA LYS A 444 3.89 20.19 -32.25
C LYS A 444 4.40 19.61 -30.94
N VAL A 445 4.47 18.28 -30.89
CA VAL A 445 5.10 17.56 -29.78
C VAL A 445 6.59 17.89 -29.77
N HIS A 446 7.06 18.50 -28.70
CA HIS A 446 8.47 18.85 -28.51
C HIS A 446 9.23 17.75 -27.77
N ASP A 447 8.64 17.21 -26.68
CA ASP A 447 9.22 16.11 -25.91
C ASP A 447 8.11 15.22 -25.35
N VAL A 448 8.18 13.91 -25.62
CA VAL A 448 7.25 12.88 -25.09
C VAL A 448 7.68 12.35 -23.72
N ASN A 449 8.86 12.73 -23.24
CA ASN A 449 9.41 12.38 -21.93
C ASN A 449 9.89 13.64 -21.21
N ALA A 450 9.01 14.64 -21.14
CA ALA A 450 9.34 15.94 -20.55
C ALA A 450 9.80 15.78 -19.09
N PRO A 451 10.71 16.66 -18.61
CA PRO A 451 11.26 16.53 -17.26
C PRO A 451 10.18 16.64 -16.18
N HIS A 452 10.31 15.81 -15.13
CA HIS A 452 9.40 15.82 -13.99
C HIS A 452 9.27 17.23 -13.37
N PRO A 453 8.06 17.67 -12.95
CA PRO A 453 7.77 19.06 -12.56
C PRO A 453 8.56 19.55 -11.34
N LYS A 454 9.04 18.64 -10.48
CA LYS A 454 9.95 18.94 -9.37
C LYS A 454 11.33 19.47 -9.80
N THR A 455 11.75 19.26 -11.05
CA THR A 455 13.14 19.47 -11.47
C THR A 455 13.35 20.82 -12.15
N ASP A 456 14.49 21.47 -11.90
CA ASP A 456 14.88 22.73 -12.60
C ASP A 456 14.88 22.57 -14.13
N LYS A 457 15.14 21.36 -14.62
CA LYS A 457 15.07 21.03 -16.05
C LYS A 457 13.71 21.32 -16.66
N ALA A 458 12.61 21.07 -15.93
CA ALA A 458 11.26 21.35 -16.40
C ALA A 458 11.06 22.85 -16.61
N TYR A 459 11.48 23.66 -15.63
CA TYR A 459 11.38 25.12 -15.69
C TYR A 459 12.22 25.70 -16.84
N HIS A 460 13.49 25.30 -16.95
CA HIS A 460 14.36 25.77 -18.02
C HIS A 460 13.84 25.42 -19.43
N LEU A 461 13.27 24.23 -19.60
CA LEU A 461 12.66 23.84 -20.87
C LEU A 461 11.45 24.71 -21.21
N ILE A 462 10.56 24.94 -20.24
CA ILE A 462 9.37 25.78 -20.42
C ILE A 462 9.78 27.23 -20.74
N ASP A 463 10.73 27.81 -20.00
CA ASP A 463 11.25 29.15 -20.26
C ASP A 463 11.79 29.31 -21.69
N SER A 464 12.54 28.30 -22.16
CA SER A 464 13.06 28.28 -23.54
C SER A 464 11.92 28.36 -24.55
N LEU A 465 10.93 27.48 -24.45
CA LEU A 465 9.78 27.44 -25.36
C LEU A 465 8.91 28.69 -25.28
N LEU A 466 8.76 29.28 -24.08
CA LEU A 466 8.04 30.53 -23.90
C LEU A 466 8.77 31.73 -24.52
N SER A 467 10.10 31.68 -24.62
CA SER A 467 10.91 32.75 -25.24
C SER A 467 10.94 32.72 -26.77
N GLU A 468 10.58 31.58 -27.38
CA GLU A 468 10.52 31.44 -28.83
C GLU A 468 9.43 32.35 -29.43
N ARG A 469 9.78 33.04 -30.53
CA ARG A 469 8.84 33.86 -31.31
C ARG A 469 8.13 32.95 -32.31
N ASN A 470 6.80 33.10 -32.40
CA ASN A 470 5.94 32.37 -33.34
C ASN A 470 6.30 32.63 -34.79
#